data_AF-A0A7Y5U546-F1
#
_entry.id   AF-A0A7Y5U546-F1
#
_cell.length_a   1.000
_cell.length_b   1.000
_cell.length_c   1.000
_cell.angle_alpha   90.00
_cell.angle_beta   90.00
_cell.angle_gamma   90.00
#
_symmetry.space_group_name_H-M   'P 1'
#
loop_
_entity.id
_entity.type
_entity.pdbx_description
1 polymer ?
#
loop_
_entity_poly.entity_id
_entity_poly.type
_entity_poly.pdbx_seq_one_letter_code
_entity_poly.pdbx_strand_id
1 'polypeptide(L)'
;VLGDEGSGYWIGRAALRAVLRQSDRRGPVTRLTTLLLEHFQVAHAQDLIHQVYHPALRPAAIAALAQCVQRAFTAGDAVAIGILRGAADQLEASAMSVARRLDLVGTQFPFVLAGGMFRAVPWLHDELDRRLTLASPKSRTFVLDVEPAAGAVRLAIAAARGSARVPVYKVD
;
A
#
# COMPACT_ATOMS: atom_id res chain seq x y z
N VAL A 1 10.18 11.39 5.19
CA VAL A 1 8.84 10.78 5.29
C VAL A 1 8.88 9.79 6.45
N LEU A 2 8.16 10.08 7.53
CA LEU A 2 8.11 9.30 8.78
C LEU A 2 6.90 8.33 8.82
N GLY A 3 6.18 8.16 7.70
CA GLY A 3 4.98 7.33 7.60
C GLY A 3 4.79 6.75 6.20
N ASP A 4 3.56 6.35 5.89
CA ASP A 4 3.12 5.66 4.66
C ASP A 4 3.58 4.19 4.57
N GLU A 5 3.84 3.53 5.69
CA GLU A 5 4.21 2.11 5.73
C GLU A 5 3.16 1.23 5.01
N GLY A 6 3.65 0.34 4.14
CA GLY A 6 2.81 -0.54 3.33
C GLY A 6 2.07 0.13 2.17
N SER A 7 2.17 1.46 2.01
CA SER A 7 1.64 2.16 0.83
C SER A 7 2.39 1.80 -0.45
N GLY A 8 1.84 2.21 -1.59
CA GLY A 8 2.54 2.14 -2.89
C GLY A 8 3.89 2.84 -2.90
N TYR A 9 3.96 4.01 -2.26
CA TYR A 9 5.20 4.77 -2.16
C TYR A 9 6.26 3.99 -1.37
N TRP A 10 5.86 3.36 -0.26
CA TRP A 10 6.73 2.51 0.54
C TRP A 10 7.23 1.29 -0.27
N ILE A 11 6.34 0.63 -0.98
CA ILE A 11 6.65 -0.51 -1.86
C ILE A 11 7.65 -0.09 -2.94
N GLY A 12 7.39 1.03 -3.63
CA GLY A 12 8.27 1.56 -4.67
C GLY A 12 9.66 1.94 -4.15
N ARG A 13 9.74 2.57 -2.98
CA ARG A 13 11.02 2.85 -2.31
C ARG A 13 11.76 1.59 -1.91
N ALA A 14 11.05 0.56 -1.44
CA ALA A 14 11.67 -0.73 -1.13
C ALA A 14 12.25 -1.40 -2.39
N ALA A 15 11.53 -1.33 -3.51
CA ALA A 15 12.01 -1.85 -4.81
C ALA A 15 13.25 -1.11 -5.31
N LEU A 16 13.25 0.23 -5.27
CA LEU A 16 14.41 1.05 -5.64
C LEU A 16 15.64 0.69 -4.78
N ARG A 17 15.46 0.59 -3.46
CA ARG A 17 16.53 0.16 -2.55
C ARG A 17 17.06 -1.23 -2.89
N ALA A 18 16.19 -2.17 -3.25
CA ALA A 18 16.60 -3.51 -3.64
C ALA A 18 17.46 -3.52 -4.91
N VAL A 19 17.05 -2.77 -5.95
CA VAL A 19 17.80 -2.65 -7.21
C VAL A 19 19.18 -2.02 -6.97
N LEU A 20 19.25 -0.95 -6.19
CA LEU A 20 20.53 -0.32 -5.86
C LEU A 20 21.45 -1.27 -5.07
N ARG A 21 20.90 -2.01 -4.10
CA ARG A 21 21.68 -3.02 -3.37
C ARG A 21 22.17 -4.15 -4.27
N GLN A 22 21.37 -4.62 -5.21
CA GLN A 22 21.81 -5.61 -6.20
C GLN A 22 22.95 -5.04 -7.06
N SER A 23 22.81 -3.80 -7.55
CA SER A 23 23.84 -3.12 -8.35
C SER A 23 25.17 -3.01 -7.61
N ASP A 24 25.12 -2.70 -6.31
CA ASP A 24 26.29 -2.65 -5.44
C ASP A 24 26.83 -4.03 -5.03
N ARG A 25 26.21 -5.13 -5.51
CA ARG A 25 26.50 -6.52 -5.10
C ARG A 25 26.30 -6.77 -3.59
N ARG A 26 25.44 -5.99 -2.93
CA ARG A 26 25.08 -6.07 -1.50
C ARG A 26 23.67 -6.62 -1.26
N GLY A 27 23.00 -7.04 -2.31
CA GLY A 27 21.66 -7.62 -2.30
C GLY A 27 21.58 -8.82 -3.25
N PRO A 28 20.56 -9.66 -3.08
CA PRO A 28 20.31 -10.78 -3.98
C PRO A 28 19.97 -10.28 -5.39
N VAL A 29 20.14 -11.17 -6.38
CA VAL A 29 19.67 -10.94 -7.74
C VAL A 29 18.14 -10.89 -7.74
N THR A 30 17.56 -9.89 -8.42
CA THR A 30 16.12 -9.69 -8.55
C THR A 30 15.75 -9.22 -9.96
N ARG A 31 14.58 -9.68 -10.43
CA ARG A 31 13.91 -9.23 -11.66
C ARG A 31 13.48 -7.77 -11.58
N LEU A 32 13.39 -7.20 -10.37
CA LEU A 32 13.09 -5.78 -10.16
C LEU A 32 14.06 -4.88 -10.89
N THR A 33 15.33 -5.27 -11.03
CA THR A 33 16.33 -4.45 -11.73
C THR A 33 15.90 -4.19 -13.16
N THR A 34 15.64 -5.23 -13.95
CA THR A 34 15.19 -5.09 -15.34
C THR A 34 13.86 -4.32 -15.42
N LEU A 35 12.89 -4.65 -14.57
CA LEU A 35 11.57 -4.02 -14.59
C LEU A 35 11.59 -2.52 -14.25
N LEU A 36 12.49 -2.07 -13.37
CA LEU A 36 12.62 -0.67 -13.00
C LEU A 36 13.39 0.11 -14.07
N LEU A 37 14.45 -0.48 -14.65
CA LEU A 37 15.18 0.13 -15.76
C LEU A 37 14.26 0.36 -16.97
N GLU A 38 13.44 -0.63 -17.31
CA GLU A 38 12.40 -0.50 -18.33
C GLU A 38 11.36 0.57 -17.97
N HIS A 39 10.90 0.60 -16.72
CA HIS A 39 9.89 1.58 -16.30
C HIS A 39 10.40 3.04 -16.45
N PHE A 40 11.65 3.29 -16.08
CA PHE A 40 12.25 4.63 -16.17
C PHE A 40 12.94 4.92 -17.50
N GLN A 41 13.00 3.93 -18.42
CA GLN A 41 13.68 4.05 -19.71
C GLN A 41 15.16 4.45 -19.57
N VAL A 42 15.86 3.77 -18.66
CA VAL A 42 17.29 4.00 -18.39
C VAL A 42 18.10 2.71 -18.53
N ALA A 43 19.40 2.82 -18.81
CA ALA A 43 20.25 1.67 -19.10
C ALA A 43 20.89 1.06 -17.84
N HIS A 44 21.19 1.88 -16.84
CA HIS A 44 21.95 1.44 -15.66
C HIS A 44 21.24 1.79 -14.35
N ALA A 45 21.45 0.96 -13.32
CA ALA A 45 20.84 1.17 -12.01
C ALA A 45 21.27 2.50 -11.35
N GLN A 46 22.44 3.00 -11.72
CA GLN A 46 22.94 4.32 -11.28
C GLN A 46 22.07 5.46 -11.82
N ASP A 47 21.53 5.30 -13.03
CA ASP A 47 20.65 6.29 -13.65
C ASP A 47 19.31 6.42 -12.90
N LEU A 48 18.88 5.36 -12.21
CA LEU A 48 17.69 5.39 -11.35
C LEU A 48 17.87 6.38 -10.19
N ILE A 49 19.09 6.56 -9.69
CA ILE A 49 19.38 7.55 -8.64
C ILE A 49 19.04 8.94 -9.17
N HIS A 50 19.51 9.27 -10.37
CA HIS A 50 19.23 10.57 -10.99
C HIS A 50 17.74 10.81 -11.21
N GLN A 51 16.98 9.77 -11.59
CA GLN A 51 15.53 9.86 -11.73
C GLN A 51 14.83 10.08 -10.37
N VAL A 52 15.24 9.36 -9.33
CA VAL A 52 14.63 9.43 -7.99
C VAL A 52 14.89 10.75 -7.28
N TYR A 53 16.08 11.32 -7.44
CA TYR A 53 16.45 12.62 -6.85
C TYR A 53 16.11 13.81 -7.74
N HIS A 54 15.50 13.58 -8.91
CA HIS A 54 15.08 14.67 -9.78
C HIS A 54 13.99 15.52 -9.08
N PRO A 55 14.13 16.85 -8.97
CA PRO A 55 13.17 17.71 -8.24
C PRO A 55 11.73 17.62 -8.74
N ALA A 56 11.55 17.24 -10.01
CA ALA A 56 10.23 17.05 -10.62
C ALA A 56 9.59 15.68 -10.34
N LEU A 57 10.31 14.74 -9.72
CA LEU A 57 9.76 13.40 -9.48
C LEU A 57 8.71 13.45 -8.37
N ARG A 58 7.45 13.24 -8.76
CA ARG A 58 6.32 13.22 -7.83
C ARG A 58 6.30 11.90 -7.04
N PRO A 59 5.88 11.89 -5.75
CA PRO A 59 5.71 10.65 -4.98
C PRO A 59 4.86 9.58 -5.68
N ALA A 60 3.88 10.01 -6.50
CA ALA A 60 3.06 9.12 -7.32
C ALA A 60 3.88 8.27 -8.33
N ALA A 61 4.97 8.81 -8.88
CA ALA A 61 5.83 8.07 -9.80
C ALA A 61 6.57 6.93 -9.08
N ILE A 62 7.03 7.17 -7.85
CA ILE A 62 7.62 6.12 -7.01
C ILE A 62 6.54 5.10 -6.63
N ALA A 63 5.32 5.53 -6.29
CA ALA A 63 4.23 4.63 -5.97
C ALA A 63 3.82 3.72 -7.15
N ALA A 64 3.95 4.21 -8.39
CA ALA A 64 3.65 3.44 -9.59
C ALA A 64 4.54 2.19 -9.75
N LEU A 65 5.74 2.19 -9.15
CA LEU A 65 6.65 1.04 -9.16
C LEU A 65 6.10 -0.18 -8.44
N ALA A 66 5.06 -0.04 -7.62
CA ALA A 66 4.37 -1.16 -7.00
C ALA A 66 3.84 -2.18 -8.04
N GLN A 67 3.48 -1.73 -9.24
CA GLN A 67 3.10 -2.63 -10.34
C GLN A 67 4.28 -3.48 -10.83
N CYS A 68 5.49 -2.92 -10.87
CA CYS A 68 6.69 -3.70 -11.16
C CYS A 68 6.97 -4.74 -10.08
N VAL A 69 6.72 -4.40 -8.81
CA VAL A 69 6.84 -5.35 -7.70
C VAL A 69 5.82 -6.48 -7.83
N GLN A 70 4.56 -6.19 -8.14
CA GLN A 70 3.55 -7.22 -8.42
C GLN A 70 3.97 -8.14 -9.57
N ARG A 71 4.49 -7.58 -10.69
CA ARG A 71 4.97 -8.39 -11.83
C ARG A 71 6.15 -9.30 -11.44
N ALA A 72 7.07 -8.80 -10.62
CA ALA A 72 8.19 -9.61 -10.12
C ALA A 72 7.69 -10.71 -9.16
N PHE A 73 6.77 -10.36 -8.26
CA PHE A 73 6.12 -11.29 -7.34
C PHE A 73 5.46 -12.46 -8.08
N THR A 74 4.65 -12.17 -9.11
CA THR A 74 3.96 -13.21 -9.91
C THR A 74 4.94 -14.16 -10.59
N ALA A 75 6.18 -13.73 -10.85
CA ALA A 75 7.23 -14.56 -11.41
C ALA A 75 8.10 -15.29 -10.37
N GLY A 76 7.70 -15.28 -9.10
CA GLY A 76 8.42 -15.99 -8.02
C GLY A 76 9.67 -15.25 -7.51
N ASP A 77 9.81 -13.96 -7.77
CA ASP A 77 10.96 -13.19 -7.28
C ASP A 77 10.92 -13.07 -5.75
N ALA A 78 11.91 -13.65 -5.07
CA ALA A 78 11.98 -13.69 -3.61
C ALA A 78 12.06 -12.30 -2.95
N VAL A 79 12.70 -11.34 -3.61
CA VAL A 79 12.81 -9.96 -3.11
C VAL A 79 11.46 -9.27 -3.18
N ALA A 80 10.77 -9.40 -4.32
CA ALA A 80 9.43 -8.84 -4.49
C ALA A 80 8.43 -9.46 -3.51
N ILE A 81 8.49 -10.78 -3.29
CA ILE A 81 7.72 -11.48 -2.25
C ILE A 81 7.98 -10.89 -0.87
N GLY A 82 9.25 -10.68 -0.51
CA GLY A 82 9.61 -10.06 0.77
C GLY A 82 9.05 -8.64 0.92
N ILE A 83 9.12 -7.83 -0.14
CA ILE A 83 8.59 -6.46 -0.13
C ILE A 83 7.07 -6.47 0.07
N LEU A 84 6.31 -7.26 -0.70
CA LEU A 84 4.86 -7.26 -0.59
C LEU A 84 4.38 -7.85 0.75
N ARG A 85 5.04 -8.88 1.28
CA ARG A 85 4.77 -9.39 2.63
C ARG A 85 5.01 -8.31 3.69
N GLY A 86 6.13 -7.61 3.60
CA GLY A 86 6.40 -6.49 4.50
C GLY A 86 5.34 -5.39 4.42
N ALA A 87 4.83 -5.09 3.22
CA ALA A 87 3.73 -4.14 3.07
C ALA A 87 2.44 -4.63 3.72
N ALA A 88 2.09 -5.91 3.54
CA ALA A 88 0.93 -6.53 4.17
C ALA A 88 1.03 -6.48 5.72
N ASP A 89 2.22 -6.78 6.27
CA ASP A 89 2.47 -6.72 7.72
C ASP A 89 2.18 -5.31 8.29
N GLN A 90 2.64 -4.27 7.59
CA GLN A 90 2.43 -2.88 8.03
C GLN A 90 0.96 -2.45 7.97
N LEU A 91 0.26 -2.84 6.90
CA LEU A 91 -1.15 -2.50 6.72
C LEU A 91 -2.04 -3.26 7.72
N GLU A 92 -1.77 -4.54 7.93
CA GLU A 92 -2.46 -5.37 8.93
C GLU A 92 -2.26 -4.83 10.34
N ALA A 93 -1.01 -4.53 10.73
CA ALA A 93 -0.70 -3.96 12.04
C ALA A 93 -1.45 -2.64 12.27
N SER A 94 -1.48 -1.77 11.25
CA SER A 94 -2.18 -0.48 11.31
C SER A 94 -3.69 -0.66 11.48
N ALA A 95 -4.30 -1.52 10.66
CA ALA A 95 -5.73 -1.79 10.69
C ALA A 95 -6.16 -2.41 12.04
N MET A 96 -5.41 -3.42 12.51
CA MET A 96 -5.71 -4.10 13.76
C MET A 96 -5.46 -3.23 14.99
N SER A 97 -4.51 -2.28 14.92
CA SER A 97 -4.32 -1.29 15.99
C SER A 97 -5.59 -0.47 16.22
N VAL A 98 -6.19 0.06 15.16
CA VAL A 98 -7.44 0.82 15.23
C VAL A 98 -8.60 -0.06 15.69
N ALA A 99 -8.75 -1.26 15.12
CA ALA A 99 -9.83 -2.17 15.50
C ALA A 99 -9.79 -2.54 16.99
N ARG A 100 -8.59 -2.71 17.57
CA ARG A 100 -8.42 -2.99 19.00
C ARG A 100 -8.75 -1.78 19.87
N ARG A 101 -8.24 -0.59 19.52
CA ARG A 101 -8.52 0.65 20.30
C ARG A 101 -10.01 1.04 20.29
N LEU A 102 -10.73 0.63 19.26
CA LEU A 102 -12.18 0.85 19.16
C LEU A 102 -13.00 -0.31 19.74
N ASP A 103 -12.38 -1.33 20.33
CA ASP A 103 -13.03 -2.54 20.87
C ASP A 103 -13.91 -3.26 19.84
N LEU A 104 -13.54 -3.20 18.56
CA LEU A 104 -14.31 -3.79 17.46
C LEU A 104 -14.02 -5.28 17.28
N VAL A 105 -12.86 -5.76 17.72
CA VAL A 105 -12.46 -7.17 17.58
C VAL A 105 -13.49 -8.06 18.29
N GLY A 106 -14.07 -9.02 17.56
CA GLY A 106 -15.14 -9.89 18.06
C GLY A 106 -16.57 -9.37 17.81
N THR A 107 -16.70 -8.20 17.20
CA THR A 107 -17.97 -7.64 16.68
C THR A 107 -18.04 -7.74 15.16
N GLN A 108 -19.20 -7.44 14.56
CA GLN A 108 -19.34 -7.34 13.11
C GLN A 108 -19.01 -5.91 12.65
N PHE A 109 -17.99 -5.76 11.82
CA PHE A 109 -17.60 -4.49 11.23
C PHE A 109 -16.82 -4.68 9.91
N PRO A 110 -16.84 -3.69 9.00
CA PRO A 110 -16.06 -3.77 7.76
C PRO A 110 -14.64 -3.19 7.93
N PHE A 111 -13.66 -3.85 7.33
CA PHE A 111 -12.43 -3.22 6.85
C PHE A 111 -12.63 -2.80 5.41
N VAL A 112 -12.49 -1.50 5.14
CA VAL A 112 -12.64 -0.95 3.78
C VAL A 112 -11.27 -0.60 3.22
N LEU A 113 -10.83 -1.36 2.23
CA LEU A 113 -9.58 -1.17 1.51
C LEU A 113 -9.78 -0.09 0.43
N ALA A 114 -9.24 1.10 0.70
CA ALA A 114 -9.34 2.25 -0.20
C ALA A 114 -7.97 2.62 -0.79
N GLY A 115 -7.97 3.02 -2.06
CA GLY A 115 -6.78 3.51 -2.77
C GLY A 115 -6.41 2.64 -3.98
N GLY A 116 -5.84 3.29 -5.00
CA GLY A 116 -5.49 2.62 -6.27
C GLY A 116 -4.44 1.51 -6.14
N MET A 117 -3.76 1.43 -4.99
CA MET A 117 -2.75 0.40 -4.72
C MET A 117 -3.31 -1.02 -4.76
N PHE A 118 -4.52 -1.23 -4.23
CA PHE A 118 -5.15 -2.55 -4.24
C PHE A 118 -5.55 -3.02 -5.65
N ARG A 119 -5.68 -2.09 -6.61
CA ARG A 119 -5.83 -2.43 -8.04
C ARG A 119 -4.48 -2.70 -8.70
N ALA A 120 -3.45 -1.95 -8.33
CA ALA A 120 -2.09 -2.09 -8.85
C ALA A 120 -1.38 -3.36 -8.36
N VAL A 121 -1.73 -3.83 -7.16
CA VAL A 121 -1.16 -5.00 -6.48
C VAL A 121 -2.29 -5.89 -5.95
N PRO A 122 -2.96 -6.66 -6.82
CA PRO A 122 -4.09 -7.50 -6.42
C PRO A 122 -3.73 -8.52 -5.34
N TRP A 123 -2.49 -9.02 -5.32
CA TRP A 123 -2.05 -9.95 -4.28
C TRP A 123 -2.15 -9.34 -2.88
N LEU A 124 -1.88 -8.04 -2.74
CA LEU A 124 -1.93 -7.35 -1.45
C LEU A 124 -3.38 -7.25 -0.92
N HIS A 125 -4.35 -7.10 -1.82
CA HIS A 125 -5.77 -7.18 -1.47
C HIS A 125 -6.11 -8.56 -0.90
N ASP A 126 -5.82 -9.62 -1.64
CA ASP A 126 -6.18 -10.98 -1.26
C ASP A 126 -5.50 -11.39 0.06
N GLU A 127 -4.24 -10.99 0.23
CA GLU A 127 -3.49 -11.30 1.44
C GLU A 127 -4.01 -10.55 2.67
N LEU A 128 -4.43 -9.30 2.51
CA LEU A 128 -5.06 -8.55 3.61
C LEU A 128 -6.44 -9.09 3.96
N ASP A 129 -7.24 -9.47 2.97
CA ASP A 129 -8.54 -10.10 3.24
C ASP A 129 -8.38 -11.37 4.08
N ARG A 130 -7.42 -12.23 3.69
CA ARG A 130 -7.09 -13.44 4.44
C ARG A 130 -6.61 -13.13 5.87
N ARG A 131 -5.66 -12.21 6.03
CA ARG A 131 -5.05 -11.87 7.32
C ARG A 131 -6.04 -11.22 8.29
N LEU A 132 -6.78 -10.22 7.82
CA LEU A 132 -7.74 -9.49 8.64
C LEU A 132 -8.91 -10.38 9.07
N THR A 133 -9.36 -11.29 8.18
CA THR A 133 -10.37 -12.30 8.54
C THR A 133 -9.85 -13.26 9.60
N LEU A 134 -8.59 -13.71 9.52
CA LEU A 134 -8.00 -14.55 10.56
C LEU A 134 -7.86 -13.81 11.90
N ALA A 135 -7.40 -12.55 11.86
CA ALA A 135 -7.19 -11.74 13.06
C ALA A 135 -8.49 -11.23 13.70
N SER A 136 -9.56 -11.09 12.92
CA SER A 136 -10.89 -10.67 13.35
C SER A 136 -11.98 -11.44 12.59
N PRO A 137 -12.35 -12.67 13.02
CA PRO A 137 -13.21 -13.58 12.26
C PRO A 137 -14.64 -13.10 11.97
N LYS A 138 -15.12 -12.10 12.71
CA LYS A 138 -16.45 -11.49 12.49
C LYS A 138 -16.39 -10.22 11.64
N SER A 139 -15.20 -9.76 11.28
CA SER A 139 -15.02 -8.65 10.35
C SER A 139 -15.26 -9.11 8.91
N ARG A 140 -15.38 -8.15 7.99
CA ARG A 140 -15.41 -8.41 6.55
C ARG A 140 -14.53 -7.41 5.84
N THR A 141 -13.81 -7.84 4.82
CA THR A 141 -12.96 -6.96 4.01
C THR A 141 -13.65 -6.64 2.69
N PHE A 142 -13.59 -5.37 2.27
CA PHE A 142 -14.11 -4.96 0.97
C PHE A 142 -13.20 -3.91 0.34
N VAL A 143 -13.08 -3.92 -0.97
CA VAL A 143 -12.51 -2.79 -1.72
C VAL A 143 -13.57 -1.72 -1.85
N LEU A 144 -13.19 -0.46 -1.62
CA LEU A 144 -14.08 0.66 -1.88
C LEU A 144 -14.44 0.72 -3.38
N ASP A 145 -15.73 0.55 -3.68
CA ASP A 145 -16.30 0.49 -5.02
C ASP A 145 -16.97 1.80 -5.46
N VAL A 146 -17.06 2.77 -4.55
CA VAL A 146 -17.62 4.11 -4.79
C VAL A 146 -16.56 5.21 -4.72
N GLU A 147 -16.75 6.26 -5.50
CA GLU A 147 -15.89 7.44 -5.47
C GLU A 147 -15.89 8.08 -4.07
N PRO A 148 -14.72 8.32 -3.43
CA PRO A 148 -14.67 8.96 -2.11
C PRO A 148 -15.37 10.33 -2.06
N ALA A 149 -15.39 11.05 -3.19
CA ALA A 149 -16.10 12.32 -3.34
C ALA A 149 -17.61 12.19 -3.05
N ALA A 150 -18.24 11.05 -3.34
CA ALA A 150 -19.63 10.80 -3.01
C ALA A 150 -19.87 10.80 -1.48
N GLY A 151 -18.90 10.27 -0.71
CA GLY A 151 -18.90 10.34 0.74
C GLY A 151 -18.83 11.79 1.25
N ALA A 152 -17.97 12.60 0.65
CA ALA A 152 -17.85 14.02 0.99
C ALA A 152 -19.16 14.80 0.76
N VAL A 153 -19.84 14.57 -0.38
CA VAL A 153 -21.14 15.18 -0.67
C VAL A 153 -22.20 14.74 0.34
N ARG A 154 -22.26 13.44 0.68
CA ARG A 154 -23.20 12.91 1.69
C ARG A 154 -22.97 13.56 3.05
N LEU A 155 -21.72 13.72 3.47
CA LEU A 155 -21.36 14.38 4.72
C LEU A 155 -21.78 15.87 4.71
N ALA A 156 -21.56 16.58 3.60
CA ALA A 156 -21.97 17.98 3.45
C ALA A 156 -23.49 18.16 3.54
N ILE A 157 -24.26 17.28 2.88
CA ILE A 157 -25.73 17.30 2.96
C ILE A 157 -26.21 17.01 4.38
N ALA A 158 -25.62 16.02 5.06
CA ALA A 158 -25.97 15.71 6.44
C ALA A 158 -25.67 16.88 7.38
N ALA A 159 -24.56 17.58 7.16
CA ALA A 159 -24.20 18.78 7.93
C ALA A 159 -25.20 19.92 7.70
N ALA A 160 -25.56 20.21 6.44
CA ALA A 160 -26.55 21.24 6.10
C ALA A 160 -27.94 20.95 6.69
N ARG A 161 -28.28 19.67 6.90
CA ARG A 161 -29.55 19.23 7.50
C ARG A 161 -29.50 19.10 9.03
N GLY A 162 -28.36 19.39 9.66
CA GLY A 162 -28.17 19.18 11.10
C GLY A 162 -28.23 17.71 11.53
N SER A 163 -28.05 16.76 10.60
CA SER A 163 -28.12 15.31 10.84
C SER A 163 -26.77 14.59 10.73
N ALA A 164 -25.67 15.34 10.55
CA ALA A 164 -24.33 14.78 10.51
C ALA A 164 -24.00 14.07 11.83
N ARG A 165 -23.65 12.79 11.72
CA ARG A 165 -23.07 12.02 12.82
C ARG A 165 -21.58 11.87 12.54
N VAL A 166 -20.78 12.68 13.22
CA VAL A 166 -19.32 12.50 13.24
C VAL A 166 -19.01 11.58 14.41
N PRO A 167 -18.38 10.41 14.19
CA PRO A 167 -17.94 9.56 15.29
C PRO A 167 -17.04 10.37 16.22
N VAL A 168 -17.34 10.38 17.51
CA VAL A 168 -16.45 10.96 18.52
C VAL A 168 -15.30 9.98 18.70
N TYR A 169 -14.07 10.40 18.39
CA TYR A 169 -12.89 9.60 18.66
C TYR A 169 -12.76 9.40 20.18
N LYS A 170 -12.59 8.14 20.61
CA LYS A 170 -12.17 7.86 21.98
C LYS A 170 -10.77 8.45 22.14
N VAL A 171 -10.66 9.51 22.92
CA VAL A 171 -9.38 10.05 23.36
C VAL A 171 -9.07 9.26 24.63
N ASP A 172 -8.19 8.26 24.51
CA ASP A 172 -7.58 7.62 25.67
C ASP A 172 -6.63 8.61 26.35
#